data_AF-A0A6P0YUK6-F1
#
_entry.id   AF-A0A6P0YUK6-F1
#
_cell.length_a   1.000
_cell.length_b   1.000
_cell.length_c   1.000
_cell.angle_alpha   90.00
_cell.angle_beta   90.00
_cell.angle_gamma   90.00
#
_symmetry.space_group_name_H-M   'P 1'
#
loop_
_entity.id
_entity.type
_entity.pdbx_description
1 polymer ?
#
loop_
_entity_poly.entity_id
_entity_poly.type
_entity_poly.pdbx_seq_one_letter_code
_entity_poly.pdbx_strand_id
1 'polypeptide(L)' 'KIGWKSGNSCTRYPNEFTWDISAPAGHLPLSNQLRGVRVMSSLLSHPAWTS' A
#
# COMPACT_ATOMS: atom_id res chain seq x y z
N LYS A 1 -10.01 2.23 -1.62
CA LYS A 1 -9.11 2.60 -0.49
C LYS A 1 -8.39 1.33 -0.06
N ILE A 2 -7.05 1.28 0.00
CA ILE A 2 -6.25 0.03 0.07
C ILE A 2 -6.03 -0.55 1.48
N GLY A 3 -6.63 0.03 2.53
CA GLY A 3 -6.59 -0.55 3.88
C GLY A 3 -5.29 -0.40 4.68
N TRP A 4 -4.37 0.51 4.32
CA TRP A 4 -3.13 0.76 5.09
C TRP A 4 -3.27 1.76 6.25
N LYS A 5 -4.50 2.25 6.48
CA LYS A 5 -4.85 3.11 7.61
C LYS A 5 -6.21 2.68 8.16
N SER A 6 -6.26 2.51 9.49
CA SER A 6 -7.49 2.29 10.24
C SER A 6 -7.73 3.51 11.13
N GLY A 7 -8.70 4.35 10.74
CA GLY A 7 -8.95 5.63 11.41
C GLY A 7 -7.71 6.56 11.36
N ASN A 8 -7.19 6.90 12.54
CA ASN A 8 -6.01 7.77 12.70
C ASN A 8 -4.68 7.00 12.76
N SER A 9 -4.71 5.66 12.77
CA SER A 9 -3.53 4.81 12.93
C SER A 9 -3.11 4.17 11.61
N CYS A 10 -1.81 4.19 11.32
CA CYS A 10 -1.23 3.40 10.23
C CYS A 10 -1.15 1.93 10.66
N THR A 11 -1.50 1.01 9.75
CA THR A 11 -1.38 -0.43 10.03
C THR A 11 0.07 -0.80 10.31
N ARG A 12 0.33 -1.41 11.47
CA ARG A 12 1.65 -1.79 11.93
C ARG A 12 2.14 -3.05 11.22
N TYR A 13 3.29 -2.93 10.57
CA TYR A 13 3.95 -4.08 9.95
C TYR A 13 4.57 -5.00 11.01
N PRO A 14 4.53 -6.34 10.84
CA PRO A 14 3.81 -7.10 9.81
C PRO A 14 2.40 -7.56 10.22
N ASN A 15 2.06 -7.48 11.51
CA ASN A 15 0.94 -8.21 12.11
C ASN A 15 -0.45 -7.62 11.81
N GLU A 16 -0.53 -6.34 11.46
CA GLU A 16 -1.82 -5.67 11.17
C GLU A 16 -2.17 -5.65 9.68
N PHE A 17 -1.39 -6.35 8.84
CA PHE A 17 -1.68 -6.53 7.42
C PHE A 17 -2.35 -7.88 7.17
N THR A 18 -3.27 -7.90 6.20
CA THR A 18 -3.96 -9.12 5.77
C THR A 18 -3.18 -9.74 4.61
N TRP A 19 -2.64 -10.94 4.82
CA TRP A 19 -1.78 -11.66 3.86
C TRP A 19 -2.54 -12.68 3.00
N ASP A 20 -3.85 -12.49 2.84
CA ASP A 20 -4.73 -13.38 2.09
C ASP A 20 -5.62 -12.61 1.09
N ILE A 21 -6.41 -13.34 0.30
CA ILE A 21 -7.29 -12.78 -0.74
C ILE A 21 -8.56 -12.10 -0.19
N SER A 22 -8.82 -12.19 1.12
CA SER A 22 -9.91 -11.44 1.76
C SER A 22 -9.55 -9.96 1.96
N ALA A 23 -8.27 -9.62 1.80
CA ALA A 23 -7.78 -8.25 1.84
C ALA A 23 -8.45 -7.36 0.77
N PRO A 24 -8.59 -6.05 1.03
CA PRO A 24 -9.15 -5.13 0.04
C PRO A 24 -8.29 -5.07 -1.23
N ALA A 25 -8.91 -4.80 -2.38
CA ALA A 25 -8.19 -4.67 -3.65
C ALA A 25 -7.08 -3.61 -3.55
N GLY A 26 -5.86 -3.98 -3.93
CA GLY A 26 -4.66 -3.14 -3.84
C GLY A 26 -4.02 -3.08 -2.44
N HIS A 27 -4.43 -3.93 -1.49
CA HIS A 27 -3.81 -4.03 -0.17
C HIS A 27 -2.35 -4.50 -0.24
N LEU A 28 -2.04 -5.35 -1.22
CA LEU A 28 -0.70 -5.80 -1.54
C LEU A 28 -0.40 -5.47 -3.01
N PRO A 29 0.89 -5.25 -3.37
CA PRO A 29 2.09 -5.28 -2.54
C PRO A 29 2.27 -4.04 -1.64
N LEU A 30 2.96 -4.21 -0.50
CA LEU A 30 3.20 -3.11 0.46
C LEU A 30 4.30 -2.15 0.00
N SER A 31 4.03 -0.85 0.11
CA SER A 31 5.01 0.24 -0.07
C SER A 31 5.08 1.05 1.22
N ASN A 32 6.21 0.95 1.93
CA ASN A 32 6.39 1.60 3.24
C ASN A 32 6.26 3.13 3.14
N GLN A 33 5.29 3.69 3.88
CA GLN A 33 4.99 5.13 3.88
C GLN A 33 5.71 5.93 4.98
N LEU A 34 6.54 5.31 5.82
CA LEU A 34 7.29 6.00 6.89
C LEU A 34 8.19 7.12 6.35
N ARG A 35 8.57 7.07 5.07
CA ARG A 35 9.38 8.08 4.38
C ARG A 35 8.59 8.90 3.36
N GLY A 36 7.26 8.95 3.50
CA GLY A 36 6.36 9.64 2.59
C GLY A 36 5.97 8.82 1.36
N VAL A 37 5.34 9.49 0.40
CA VAL A 37 4.62 8.84 -0.71
C VAL A 37 5.34 8.85 -2.06
N ARG A 38 6.50 9.52 -2.15
CA ARG A 38 7.19 9.77 -3.42
C ARG A 38 7.49 8.49 -4.20
N VAL A 39 7.99 7.45 -3.52
CA VAL A 39 8.30 6.15 -4.14
C VAL A 39 7.05 5.52 -4.76
N MET A 40 5.94 5.47 -4.00
CA MET A 40 4.69 4.90 -4.50
C MET A 40 4.14 5.71 -5.68
N SER A 41 4.23 7.04 -5.62
CA SER A 41 3.79 7.92 -6.72
C SER A 41 4.61 7.67 -7.99
N SER A 42 5.93 7.59 -7.89
CA SER A 42 6.81 7.32 -9.03
C SER A 42 6.59 5.92 -9.62
N LEU A 43 6.32 4.93 -8.76
CA LEU A 43 6.03 3.57 -9.20
C LEU A 43 4.71 3.49 -9.98
N LEU A 44 3.66 4.17 -9.51
CA LEU A 44 2.35 4.19 -10.17
C LEU A 44 2.34 5.04 -11.45
N SER A 45 3.24 6.02 -11.59
CA SER A 45 3.41 6.80 -12.81
C SER A 45 4.41 6.18 -13.80
N HIS A 46 4.88 4.96 -13.55
CA HIS A 46 5.89 4.32 -14.39
C HIS A 46 5.32 3.92 -15.76
N PRO A 47 6.04 4.10 -16.88
CA PRO A 47 5.54 3.79 -18.23
C PRO A 47 5.17 2.32 -18.46
N ALA A 48 5.63 1.41 -17.61
CA ALA A 48 5.26 -0.01 -17.65
C ALA A 48 3.74 -0.24 -17.52
N TRP A 49 2.98 0.72 -16.96
CA TRP A 49 1.52 0.60 -16.80
C TRP A 49 0.72 1.16 -17.98
N THR A 50 1.38 1.90 -18.89
CA THR A 50 0.75 2.53 -20.07
C THR A 50 1.27 1.97 -21.39
N SER A 51 2.22 1.04 -21.34
CA SER A 51 2.81 0.37 -22.52
C SER A 51 2.08 -0.92 -22.85
#